data_AF-A0AAP0NNH8-F1
#
_entry.id   AF-A0AAP0NNH8-F1
#
_cell.length_a   1.000
_cell.length_b   1.000
_cell.length_c   1.000
_cell.angle_alpha   90.00
_cell.angle_beta   90.00
_cell.angle_gamma   90.00
#
_symmetry.space_group_name_H-M   'P 1'
#
loop_
_entity.id
_entity.type
_entity.pdbx_description
1 polymer ?
#
loop_
_entity_poly.entity_id
_entity_poly.type
_entity_poly.pdbx_seq_one_letter_code
_entity_poly.pdbx_strand_id
1 'polypeptide(L)'
;MWFFAGIVFELATGDLMFAPSSVQGYSDDEAHLAQMMELLGKMPRKIATGGSRWKSFFDRYGDLKRIRRLKLCPLDRLLVEKYNFLASDAREFSNFLCPLLDFAPEKRPTAQQCLQHPWIELKTRNNACEIKRDASVEKLETGINKRVRIKVGP
;
A
#
# COMPACT_ATOMS: atom_id res chain seq x y z
N MET A 1 8.55 -7.78 -4.44
CA MET A 1 7.30 -7.02 -4.68
C MET A 1 6.26 -7.24 -3.59
N TRP A 2 5.83 -8.46 -3.27
CA TRP A 2 4.86 -8.71 -2.19
C TRP A 2 5.29 -8.09 -0.84
N PHE A 3 6.48 -8.42 -0.35
CA PHE A 3 7.02 -7.84 0.89
C PHE A 3 7.16 -6.31 0.82
N PHE A 4 7.49 -5.78 -0.35
CA PHE A 4 7.56 -4.34 -0.56
C PHE A 4 6.20 -3.67 -0.39
N ALA A 5 5.12 -4.26 -0.92
CA ALA A 5 3.76 -3.76 -0.69
C ALA A 5 3.39 -3.77 0.79
N GLY A 6 3.79 -4.81 1.53
CA GLY A 6 3.62 -4.86 2.99
C GLY A 6 4.33 -3.71 3.70
N ILE A 7 5.60 -3.45 3.36
CA ILE A 7 6.38 -2.34 3.93
C ILE A 7 5.75 -0.99 3.58
N VAL A 8 5.32 -0.78 2.33
CA VAL A 8 4.69 0.48 1.93
C VAL A 8 3.38 0.72 2.69
N PHE A 9 2.58 -0.32 2.92
CA PHE A 9 1.37 -0.23 3.73
C PHE A 9 1.69 0.09 5.20
N GLU A 10 2.69 -0.59 5.77
CA GLU A 10 3.13 -0.34 7.14
C GLU A 10 3.61 1.09 7.33
N LEU A 11 4.39 1.63 6.39
CA LEU A 11 4.82 3.03 6.41
C LEU A 11 3.64 4.02 6.30
N ALA A 12 2.60 3.67 5.55
CA ALA A 12 1.46 4.55 5.35
C ALA A 12 0.46 4.54 6.52
N THR A 13 0.41 3.44 7.29
CA THR A 13 -0.64 3.20 8.30
C THR A 13 -0.12 3.02 9.72
N GLY A 14 1.15 2.67 9.89
CA GLY A 14 1.75 2.27 11.17
C GLY A 14 1.48 0.82 11.58
N ASP A 15 0.70 0.07 10.79
CA ASP A 15 0.27 -1.30 11.10
C ASP A 15 0.82 -2.31 10.08
N LEU A 16 1.06 -3.55 10.51
CA LEU A 16 1.32 -4.66 9.60
C LEU A 16 0.08 -4.95 8.73
N MET A 17 0.28 -5.08 7.42
CA MET A 17 -0.79 -5.42 6.46
C MET A 17 -1.46 -6.75 6.79
N PHE A 18 -0.66 -7.75 7.18
CA PHE A 18 -1.12 -9.06 7.60
C PHE A 18 -0.57 -9.38 8.99
N ALA A 19 -1.45 -9.26 9.98
CA ALA A 19 -1.18 -9.67 11.35
C ALA A 19 -2.14 -10.80 11.72
N PRO A 20 -1.84 -12.06 11.34
CA PRO A 20 -2.69 -13.18 11.69
C PRO A 20 -2.72 -13.32 13.20
N SER A 21 -3.89 -13.13 13.79
CA SER A 21 -4.11 -13.51 15.17
C SER A 21 -4.42 -15.00 15.19
N SER A 22 -3.80 -15.75 16.11
CA SER A 22 -4.13 -17.15 16.34
C SER A 22 -5.56 -17.24 16.90
N VAL A 23 -6.55 -17.24 16.00
CA VAL A 23 -7.95 -17.43 16.38
C VAL A 23 -8.11 -18.88 16.80
N GLN A 24 -8.72 -19.09 17.96
CA GLN A 24 -8.82 -20.39 18.62
C GLN A 24 -9.32 -21.47 17.65
N GLY A 25 -8.45 -22.43 17.34
CA GLY A 25 -8.74 -23.57 16.46
C GLY A 25 -8.14 -23.51 15.05
N TYR A 26 -7.66 -22.37 14.55
CA TYR A 26 -6.99 -22.28 13.25
C TYR A 26 -5.47 -22.18 13.40
N SER A 27 -4.74 -22.71 12.42
CA SER A 27 -3.30 -22.48 12.35
C SER A 27 -2.99 -21.07 11.84
N ASP A 28 -1.81 -20.56 12.18
CA ASP A 28 -1.35 -19.23 11.72
C ASP A 28 -1.31 -19.15 10.19
N ASP A 29 -0.89 -20.24 9.53
CA ASP A 29 -0.92 -20.36 8.06
C ASP A 29 -2.35 -20.21 7.50
N GLU A 30 -3.36 -20.82 8.14
CA GLU A 30 -4.77 -20.69 7.72
C GLU A 30 -5.31 -19.28 7.93
N ALA A 31 -5.01 -18.67 9.09
CA ALA A 31 -5.41 -17.30 9.39
C ALA A 31 -4.78 -16.32 8.40
N HIS A 32 -3.51 -16.51 8.06
CA HIS A 32 -2.82 -15.67 7.08
C HIS A 32 -3.44 -15.82 5.69
N LEU A 33 -3.68 -17.05 5.22
CA LEU A 33 -4.33 -17.28 3.92
C LEU A 33 -5.74 -16.67 3.86
N ALA A 34 -6.51 -16.74 4.96
CA ALA A 34 -7.80 -16.09 5.04
C ALA A 34 -7.69 -14.57 4.93
N GLN A 35 -6.77 -13.93 5.67
CA GLN A 35 -6.55 -12.48 5.58
C GLN A 35 -6.13 -12.04 4.17
N MET A 36 -5.26 -12.81 3.49
CA MET A 36 -4.90 -12.54 2.10
C MET A 36 -6.14 -12.57 1.19
N MET A 37 -7.01 -13.58 1.35
CA MET A 37 -8.21 -13.74 0.53
C MET A 37 -9.34 -12.76 0.89
N GLU A 38 -9.41 -12.29 2.14
CA GLU A 38 -10.34 -11.24 2.56
C GLU A 38 -10.01 -9.90 1.92
N LEU A 39 -8.71 -9.58 1.84
CA LEU A 39 -8.23 -8.32 1.27
C LEU A 39 -8.22 -8.32 -0.27
N LEU A 40 -7.74 -9.41 -0.87
CA LEU A 40 -7.44 -9.49 -2.31
C LEU A 40 -8.48 -10.30 -3.10
N GLY A 41 -9.45 -10.89 -2.41
CA GLY A 41 -10.43 -11.79 -2.99
C GLY A 41 -9.90 -13.22 -3.19
N LYS A 42 -10.67 -14.00 -3.95
CA LYS A 42 -10.41 -15.45 -4.10
C LYS A 42 -9.08 -15.71 -4.81
N MET A 43 -8.22 -16.51 -4.18
CA MET A 43 -6.98 -16.98 -4.78
C MET A 43 -7.26 -17.81 -6.04
N PRO A 44 -6.58 -17.55 -7.18
CA PRO A 44 -6.74 -18.37 -8.38
C PRO A 44 -6.42 -19.84 -8.09
N ARG A 45 -7.29 -20.75 -8.52
CA ARG A 45 -7.17 -22.19 -8.26
C ARG A 45 -5.78 -22.76 -8.57
N LYS A 46 -5.20 -22.37 -9.71
CA LYS A 46 -3.86 -22.82 -10.12
C LYS A 46 -2.79 -22.50 -9.07
N ILE A 47 -2.87 -21.32 -8.44
CA ILE A 47 -1.96 -20.90 -7.38
C ILE A 47 -2.29 -21.63 -6.08
N ALA A 48 -3.58 -21.65 -5.69
CA ALA A 48 -4.04 -22.31 -4.47
C ALA A 48 -3.65 -23.79 -4.40
N THR A 49 -3.76 -24.52 -5.51
CA THR A 49 -3.42 -25.95 -5.58
C THR A 49 -1.99 -26.23 -6.05
N GLY A 50 -1.16 -25.19 -6.23
CA GLY A 50 0.20 -25.33 -6.77
C GLY A 50 1.26 -25.73 -5.75
N GLY A 51 1.03 -25.46 -4.46
CA GLY A 51 2.03 -25.69 -3.40
C GLY A 51 2.01 -27.13 -2.85
N SER A 52 3.14 -27.66 -2.40
CA SER A 52 3.25 -29.03 -1.87
C SER A 52 2.26 -29.35 -0.73
N ARG A 53 1.98 -28.37 0.14
CA ARG A 53 1.07 -28.50 1.29
C ARG A 53 -0.37 -28.05 1.00
N TRP A 54 -0.74 -27.80 -0.26
CA TRP A 54 -2.04 -27.20 -0.60
C TRP A 54 -3.23 -27.98 -0.04
N LYS A 55 -3.15 -29.31 -0.01
CA LYS A 55 -4.21 -30.21 0.47
C LYS A 55 -4.56 -29.99 1.94
N SER A 56 -3.69 -29.40 2.74
CA SER A 56 -3.97 -29.10 4.15
C SER A 56 -4.87 -27.88 4.29
N PHE A 57 -4.82 -26.94 3.34
CA PHE A 57 -5.46 -25.63 3.45
C PHE A 57 -6.66 -25.47 2.49
N PHE A 58 -6.53 -25.95 1.25
CA PHE A 58 -7.49 -25.72 0.18
C PHE A 58 -8.20 -27.00 -0.26
N ASP A 59 -9.45 -26.87 -0.67
CA ASP A 59 -10.18 -27.91 -1.39
C ASP A 59 -9.77 -27.97 -2.89
N ARG A 60 -10.38 -28.90 -3.63
CA ARG A 60 -10.08 -29.09 -5.07
C ARG A 60 -10.44 -27.88 -5.95
N TYR A 61 -11.29 -26.99 -5.46
CA TYR A 61 -11.76 -25.79 -6.15
C TYR A 61 -10.92 -24.54 -5.81
N GLY A 62 -10.03 -24.65 -4.83
CA GLY A 62 -9.18 -23.55 -4.36
C GLY A 62 -9.80 -22.73 -3.23
N ASP A 63 -10.81 -23.25 -2.56
CA ASP A 63 -11.43 -22.62 -1.39
C ASP A 63 -10.82 -23.15 -0.09
N LEU A 64 -10.72 -22.31 0.94
CA LEU A 64 -10.21 -22.73 2.25
C LEU A 64 -11.15 -23.77 2.88
N LYS A 65 -10.59 -24.90 3.31
CA LYS A 65 -11.38 -26.03 3.84
C LYS A 65 -12.11 -25.68 5.13
N ARG A 66 -11.38 -25.05 6.06
CA ARG A 66 -11.83 -24.80 7.44
C ARG A 66 -12.49 -23.42 7.59
N ILE A 67 -11.99 -22.42 6.88
CA ILE A 67 -12.53 -21.04 6.92
C ILE A 67 -13.43 -20.82 5.70
N ARG A 68 -14.72 -21.12 5.86
CA ARG A 68 -15.70 -21.04 4.75
C ARG A 68 -16.36 -19.67 4.57
N ARG A 69 -16.27 -18.81 5.58
CA ARG A 69 -16.90 -17.48 5.58
C ARG A 69 -15.81 -16.43 5.74
N LEU A 70 -15.34 -15.91 4.61
CA LEU A 70 -14.40 -14.80 4.54
C LEU A 70 -15.18 -13.48 4.54
N LYS A 71 -14.74 -12.53 5.37
CA LYS A 71 -15.28 -11.16 5.37
C LYS A 71 -14.47 -10.34 4.38
N LEU A 72 -14.92 -10.31 3.13
CA LEU A 72 -14.24 -9.52 2.09
C LEU A 72 -14.20 -8.04 2.48
N CYS A 73 -12.99 -7.49 2.52
CA CYS A 73 -12.73 -6.09 2.81
C CYS A 73 -11.65 -5.61 1.84
N PRO A 74 -12.03 -5.09 0.66
CA PRO A 74 -11.09 -4.54 -0.30
C PRO A 74 -10.19 -3.46 0.33
N LEU A 75 -8.95 -3.36 -0.14
CA LEU A 75 -7.94 -2.49 0.45
C LEU A 75 -8.34 -1.01 0.52
N ASP A 76 -8.95 -0.49 -0.54
CA ASP A 76 -9.45 0.90 -0.57
C ASP A 76 -10.52 1.14 0.51
N ARG A 77 -11.45 0.21 0.67
CA ARG A 77 -12.47 0.26 1.73
C ARG A 77 -11.85 0.19 3.12
N LEU A 78 -10.88 -0.72 3.33
CA LEU A 78 -10.16 -0.84 4.59
C LEU A 78 -9.45 0.47 4.96
N LEU A 79 -8.79 1.11 3.99
CA LEU A 79 -8.08 2.37 4.19
C LEU A 79 -9.02 3.52 4.59
N VAL A 80 -10.20 3.59 3.98
CA VAL A 80 -11.20 4.60 4.34
C VAL A 80 -11.79 4.32 5.73
N GLU A 81 -12.27 3.10 5.97
CA GLU A 81 -13.03 2.77 7.19
C GLU A 81 -12.16 2.66 8.44
N LYS A 82 -10.96 2.08 8.32
CA LYS A 82 -10.06 1.85 9.47
C LYS A 82 -9.06 2.97 9.67
N TYR A 83 -8.54 3.55 8.58
CA TYR A 83 -7.43 4.50 8.63
C TYR A 83 -7.83 5.94 8.25
N ASN A 84 -9.12 6.20 8.01
CA ASN A 84 -9.66 7.53 7.65
C ASN A 84 -8.97 8.16 6.44
N PHE A 85 -8.52 7.35 5.47
CA PHE A 85 -8.03 7.89 4.21
C PHE A 85 -9.16 8.58 3.45
N LEU A 86 -8.83 9.63 2.71
CA LEU A 86 -9.74 10.17 1.69
C LEU A 86 -10.01 9.08 0.65
N ALA A 87 -11.26 8.96 0.19
CA ALA A 87 -11.64 7.91 -0.76
C ALA A 87 -10.84 7.97 -2.08
N SER A 88 -10.46 9.16 -2.53
CA SER A 88 -9.57 9.35 -3.69
C SER A 88 -8.20 8.70 -3.45
N ASP A 89 -7.60 9.02 -2.30
CA ASP A 89 -6.23 8.63 -1.96
C ASP A 89 -6.17 7.14 -1.68
N ALA A 90 -7.19 6.60 -0.98
CA ALA A 90 -7.35 5.18 -0.76
C ALA A 90 -7.42 4.39 -2.07
N ARG A 91 -8.20 4.89 -3.05
CA ARG A 91 -8.32 4.28 -4.38
C ARG A 91 -7.00 4.33 -5.14
N GLU A 92 -6.31 5.47 -5.16
CA GLU A 92 -5.03 5.60 -5.87
C GLU A 92 -3.92 4.75 -5.22
N PHE A 93 -3.90 4.70 -3.89
CA PHE A 93 -2.97 3.86 -3.14
C PHE A 93 -3.25 2.37 -3.35
N SER A 94 -4.52 1.98 -3.32
CA SER A 94 -4.95 0.61 -3.62
C SER A 94 -4.61 0.21 -5.06
N ASN A 95 -4.80 1.10 -6.04
CA ASN A 95 -4.42 0.88 -7.43
C ASN A 95 -2.92 0.64 -7.59
N PHE A 96 -2.08 1.25 -6.76
CA PHE A 96 -0.64 1.00 -6.72
C PHE A 96 -0.28 -0.33 -6.03
N LEU A 97 -0.89 -0.62 -4.88
CA LEU A 97 -0.55 -1.77 -4.05
C LEU A 97 -1.12 -3.10 -4.56
N CYS A 98 -2.35 -3.13 -5.06
CA CYS A 98 -3.01 -4.38 -5.45
C CYS A 98 -2.24 -5.17 -6.52
N PRO A 99 -1.68 -4.55 -7.58
CA PRO A 99 -0.84 -5.28 -8.55
C PRO A 99 0.42 -5.91 -7.95
N LEU A 100 0.99 -5.30 -6.90
CA LEU A 100 2.15 -5.85 -6.18
C LEU A 100 1.79 -7.09 -5.36
N LEU A 101 0.52 -7.20 -4.99
CA LEU A 101 -0.09 -8.26 -4.19
C LEU A 101 -0.83 -9.30 -5.06
N ASP A 102 -0.59 -9.36 -6.37
CA ASP A 102 -1.17 -10.43 -7.18
C ASP A 102 -0.68 -11.80 -6.67
N PHE A 103 -1.59 -12.77 -6.52
CA PHE A 103 -1.24 -14.12 -6.10
C PHE A 103 -0.28 -14.81 -7.08
N ALA A 104 -0.40 -14.51 -8.38
CA ALA A 104 0.49 -14.99 -9.42
C ALA A 104 1.76 -14.14 -9.47
N PRO A 105 2.94 -14.66 -9.10
CA PRO A 105 4.17 -13.89 -9.06
C PRO A 105 4.54 -13.23 -10.39
N GLU A 106 4.24 -13.90 -11.50
CA GLU A 106 4.50 -13.46 -12.87
C GLU A 106 3.67 -12.24 -13.31
N LYS A 107 2.56 -11.95 -12.61
CA LYS A 107 1.73 -10.77 -12.89
C LYS A 107 2.16 -9.53 -12.12
N ARG A 108 3.04 -9.70 -11.12
CA ARG A 108 3.51 -8.58 -10.30
C ARG A 108 4.44 -7.69 -11.12
N PRO A 109 4.26 -6.36 -11.11
CA PRO A 109 5.14 -5.46 -11.84
C PRO A 109 6.54 -5.47 -11.23
N THR A 110 7.56 -5.20 -12.05
CA THR A 110 8.94 -5.01 -11.59
C THR A 110 9.09 -3.68 -10.86
N ALA A 111 10.14 -3.53 -10.05
CA ALA A 111 10.43 -2.26 -9.37
C ALA A 111 10.55 -1.07 -10.34
N GLN A 112 11.14 -1.28 -11.52
CA GLN A 112 11.23 -0.27 -12.57
C GLN A 112 9.85 0.17 -13.08
N GLN A 113 8.92 -0.77 -13.27
CA GLN A 113 7.54 -0.46 -13.68
C GLN A 113 6.80 0.30 -12.57
N CYS A 114 7.03 -0.04 -11.30
CA CYS A 114 6.42 0.66 -10.17
C CYS A 114 6.81 2.13 -10.07
N LEU A 115 8.04 2.49 -10.43
CA LEU A 115 8.50 3.89 -10.43
C LEU A 115 7.74 4.76 -11.43
N GLN A 116 7.19 4.15 -12.49
CA GLN A 116 6.40 4.84 -13.52
C GLN A 116 4.92 4.96 -13.13
N HIS A 117 4.51 4.41 -11.99
CA HIS A 117 3.12 4.43 -11.58
C HIS A 117 2.68 5.86 -11.20
N PRO A 118 1.49 6.33 -11.63
CA PRO A 118 1.03 7.70 -11.37
C PRO A 118 1.04 8.08 -9.89
N TRP A 119 0.74 7.14 -8.99
CA TRP A 119 0.78 7.38 -7.54
C TRP A 119 2.18 7.78 -7.01
N ILE A 120 3.25 7.25 -7.60
CA ILE A 120 4.63 7.61 -7.26
C ILE A 120 5.06 8.89 -7.98
N GLU A 121 4.72 9.00 -9.28
CA GLU A 121 5.13 10.12 -10.11
C GLU A 121 4.46 11.44 -9.69
N LEU A 122 3.16 11.42 -9.38
CA LEU A 122 2.40 12.60 -8.95
C LEU A 122 2.95 13.19 -7.65
N LYS A 123 3.30 12.34 -6.68
CA LYS A 123 3.91 12.78 -5.41
C LYS A 123 5.31 13.34 -5.62
N THR A 124 6.10 12.75 -6.51
CA THR A 124 7.43 13.28 -6.84
C THR A 124 7.34 14.70 -7.43
N ARG A 125 6.35 14.95 -8.29
CA ARG A 125 6.10 16.26 -8.89
C ARG A 125 5.54 17.27 -7.89
N ASN A 126 4.62 16.87 -7.03
CA ASN A 126 4.05 17.74 -6.00
C ASN A 126 5.13 18.15 -4.99
N ASN A 127 5.93 17.20 -4.48
CA ASN A 127 7.04 17.47 -3.57
C ASN A 127 8.11 18.36 -4.22
N ALA A 128 8.46 18.12 -5.49
CA ALA A 128 9.40 18.97 -6.22
C ALA A 128 8.87 20.40 -6.43
N CYS A 129 7.55 20.57 -6.53
CA CYS A 129 6.91 21.88 -6.63
C CYS A 129 6.88 22.60 -5.27
N GLU A 130 6.62 21.88 -4.17
CA GLU A 130 6.68 22.39 -2.81
C GLU A 130 8.09 22.83 -2.42
N ILE A 131 9.10 21.97 -2.66
CA ILE A 131 10.52 22.32 -2.42
C ILE A 131 10.93 23.56 -3.23
N LYS A 132 10.42 23.72 -4.47
CA LYS A 132 10.66 24.93 -5.27
C LYS A 132 9.95 26.17 -4.71
N ARG A 133 8.77 26.01 -4.10
CA ARG A 133 8.04 27.12 -3.45
C ARG A 133 8.78 27.57 -2.20
N ASP A 134 9.16 26.65 -1.33
CA ASP A 134 9.87 26.97 -0.09
C ASP A 134 11.23 27.65 -0.37
N ALA A 135 11.99 27.12 -1.34
CA ALA A 135 13.24 27.74 -1.78
C ALA A 135 13.07 29.12 -2.46
N SER A 136 11.87 29.43 -2.98
CA SER A 136 11.56 30.74 -3.56
C SER A 136 11.12 31.74 -2.49
N VAL A 137 10.37 31.29 -1.49
CA VAL A 137 9.94 32.09 -0.34
C VAL A 137 11.15 32.53 0.48
N GLU A 138 12.11 31.64 0.75
CA GLU A 138 13.34 31.96 1.49
C GLU A 138 14.24 32.99 0.75
N LYS A 139 14.24 32.96 -0.59
CA LYS A 139 14.95 33.96 -1.42
C LYS A 139 14.29 35.35 -1.40
N LEU A 140 12.96 35.40 -1.26
CA LEU A 140 12.22 36.66 -1.11
C LEU A 140 12.46 37.26 0.28
N GLU A 141 12.45 36.46 1.34
CA GLU A 141 12.67 36.93 2.71
C GLU A 141 14.09 37.46 2.94
N THR A 142 15.11 36.79 2.37
CA THR A 142 16.51 37.27 2.43
C THR A 142 16.74 38.51 1.57
N GLY A 143 15.99 38.68 0.48
CA GLY A 143 16.02 39.87 -0.38
C GLY A 143 15.37 41.10 0.26
N ILE A 144 14.28 40.92 1.01
CA ILE A 144 13.60 41.99 1.75
C ILE A 144 14.48 42.51 2.88
N ASN A 145 15.13 41.61 3.64
CA ASN A 145 16.03 41.99 4.75
C ASN A 145 17.30 42.73 4.31
N LYS A 146 17.71 42.61 3.03
CA LYS A 146 18.85 43.37 2.47
C LYS A 146 18.46 44.76 1.96
N ARG A 147 17.17 45.09 1.77
CA ARG A 147 16.72 46.38 1.22
C ARG A 147 16.37 47.46 2.26
N VAL A 148 16.38 47.14 3.56
CA VAL A 148 15.96 48.11 4.62
C VAL A 148 17.13 48.88 5.26
N ARG A 149 18.38 48.68 4.83
CA ARG A 149 19.51 49.54 5.27
C ARG A 149 19.62 50.82 4.43
N ILE A 150 18.64 51.71 4.58
CA ILE A 150 18.75 53.08 4.07
C ILE A 150 19.76 53.82 4.95
N LYS A 151 20.85 54.26 4.34
CA LYS A 151 21.84 55.17 4.95
C LYS A 151 21.13 56.49 5.25
N VAL A 152 21.00 56.84 6.53
CA VAL A 152 20.72 58.20 6.95
C VAL A 152 22.07 58.81 7.34
N GLY A 153 22.63 59.60 6.43
CA GLY A 153 23.65 60.61 6.76
C GLY A 153 22.96 61.93 7.11
N PRO A 154 23.68 63.02 7.43
CA PRO A 154 25.12 63.25 7.24
C PRO A 154 25.99 63.06 8.49
#